data_AF-A0A383BDE9-F1
#
_entry.id   AF-A0A383BDE9-F1
#
_cell.length_a   1.000
_cell.length_b   1.000
_cell.length_c   1.000
_cell.angle_alpha   90.00
_cell.angle_beta   90.00
_cell.angle_gamma   90.00
#
_symmetry.space_group_name_H-M   'P 1'
#
loop_
_entity.id
_entity.type
_entity.pdbx_description
1 polymer ?
#
loop_
_entity_poly.entity_id
_entity_poly.type
_entity_poly.pdbx_seq_one_letter_code
_entity_poly.pdbx_strand_id
1 'polypeptide(L)' 'MIKPHGATKLRPLYVACDEQRRSLESEAQHLPSLKISSASAANAVMLGA' A
#
# COMPACT_ATOMS: atom_id res chain seq x y z
N MET A 1 4.47 6.51 -23.24
CA MET A 1 4.86 6.28 -21.82
C MET A 1 5.93 5.21 -21.80
N ILE A 2 7.00 5.38 -21.01
CA ILE A 2 8.06 4.37 -20.89
C ILE A 2 7.54 3.13 -20.15
N LYS A 3 8.06 1.93 -20.47
CA LYS A 3 7.66 0.70 -19.77
C LYS A 3 8.06 0.79 -18.29
N PRO A 4 7.23 0.26 -17.38
CA PRO A 4 7.61 0.09 -15.98
C PRO A 4 8.89 -0.73 -15.85
N HIS A 5 9.72 -0.39 -14.87
CA HIS A 5 10.94 -1.14 -14.59
C HIS A 5 10.61 -2.57 -14.14
N GLY A 6 11.09 -3.58 -14.87
CA GLY A 6 10.91 -5.00 -14.52
C GLY A 6 9.48 -5.55 -14.63
N ALA A 7 8.55 -4.82 -15.25
CA ALA A 7 7.16 -5.28 -15.41
C ALA A 7 6.52 -4.75 -16.71
N THR A 8 5.45 -5.41 -17.14
CA THR A 8 4.64 -4.97 -18.28
C THR A 8 3.59 -3.93 -17.88
N LYS A 9 3.25 -3.85 -16.60
CA LYS A 9 2.27 -2.93 -15.99
C LYS A 9 2.73 -2.50 -14.60
N LEU A 10 2.24 -1.36 -14.12
CA LEU A 10 2.48 -0.91 -12.74
C LEU A 10 1.83 -1.88 -11.75
N ARG A 11 2.44 -2.00 -10.56
CA ARG A 11 1.98 -2.86 -9.47
C ARG A 11 1.93 -2.07 -8.14
N PRO A 12 1.10 -1.02 -8.04
CA PRO A 12 0.96 -0.27 -6.80
C PRO A 12 0.37 -1.17 -5.71
N LEU A 13 0.81 -0.97 -4.47
CA LEU A 13 0.27 -1.68 -3.31
C LEU A 13 -0.97 -1.01 -2.70
N TYR A 14 -1.43 0.09 -3.29
CA TYR A 14 -2.63 0.78 -2.84
C TYR A 14 -3.90 0.01 -3.22
N VAL A 15 -4.78 -0.19 -2.25
CA VAL A 15 -6.07 -0.84 -2.44
C VAL A 15 -7.07 0.19 -2.97
N ALA A 16 -7.20 0.26 -4.31
CA ALA A 16 -8.03 1.25 -4.98
C ALA A 16 -9.54 1.01 -4.81
N CYS A 17 -9.96 -0.24 -4.63
CA CYS A 17 -11.37 -0.59 -4.40
C CYS A 17 -11.82 -0.19 -2.99
N ASP A 18 -12.86 0.64 -2.90
CA ASP A 18 -13.38 1.16 -1.62
C ASP A 18 -13.87 0.05 -0.67
N GLU A 19 -14.60 -0.93 -1.19
CA GLU A 19 -15.15 -2.02 -0.38
C GLU A 19 -14.04 -2.89 0.22
N GLN A 20 -13.05 -3.24 -0.60
CA GLN A 20 -11.90 -4.03 -0.16
C GLN A 20 -11.08 -3.26 0.88
N ARG A 21 -10.85 -1.96 0.65
CA ARG A 21 -10.13 -1.10 1.60
C ARG A 21 -10.85 -1.03 2.94
N ARG A 22 -12.17 -0.79 2.95
CA ARG A 22 -12.96 -0.74 4.20
C ARG A 22 -12.87 -2.06 4.97
N SER A 23 -12.91 -3.19 4.28
CA SER A 23 -12.73 -4.51 4.91
C SER A 23 -11.36 -4.63 5.57
N LEU A 24 -10.30 -4.25 4.87
CA LEU A 24 -8.92 -4.30 5.39
C LEU A 24 -8.69 -3.31 6.54
N GLU A 25 -9.30 -2.12 6.49
CA GLU A 25 -9.26 -1.14 7.58
C GLU A 25 -9.94 -1.69 8.84
N SER A 26 -11.07 -2.39 8.69
CA SER A 26 -11.74 -3.05 9.81
C SER A 26 -10.90 -4.20 10.39
N GLU A 27 -10.27 -5.00 9.55
CA GLU A 27 -9.38 -6.08 9.99
C GLU A 27 -8.15 -5.52 10.72
N ALA A 28 -7.53 -4.47 10.17
CA ALA A 28 -6.31 -3.85 10.71
C ALA A 28 -6.47 -3.33 12.14
N GLN A 29 -7.68 -2.93 12.56
CA GLN A 29 -7.97 -2.50 13.93
C GLN A 29 -7.77 -3.63 14.97
N HIS A 30 -7.81 -4.89 14.55
CA HIS A 30 -7.71 -6.05 15.42
C HIS A 30 -6.33 -6.73 15.35
N LEU A 31 -5.47 -6.31 14.42
CA LEU A 31 -4.13 -6.85 14.27
C LEU A 31 -3.15 -6.16 15.25
N PRO A 32 -2.12 -6.88 15.73
CA PRO A 32 -1.04 -6.25 16.49
C PRO A 32 -0.40 -5.10 15.70
N SER A 33 -0.40 -3.90 16.28
CA SER A 33 0.13 -2.71 15.62
C SER A 33 1.54 -2.36 16.10
N LEU A 34 2.38 -1.87 15.19
CA LEU A 34 3.69 -1.28 15.48
C LEU A 34 3.78 0.12 14.89
N LYS A 35 4.22 1.10 15.67
CA LYS A 35 4.55 2.43 15.15
C LYS A 35 5.87 2.35 14.38
N ILE A 36 5.83 2.74 13.11
CA ILE A 36 7.00 2.74 12.23
C ILE A 36 7.67 4.12 12.17
N SER A 37 8.93 4.15 11.75
CA SER A 37 9.68 5.40 11.55
C SER A 37 9.11 6.21 10.37
N SER A 38 9.42 7.52 10.32
CA SER A 38 9.05 8.37 9.19
C SER A 38 9.61 7.87 7.86
N ALA A 39 10.83 7.31 7.85
CA ALA A 39 11.45 6.77 6.64
C ALA A 39 10.68 5.53 6.15
N SER A 40 10.30 4.65 7.06
CA SER A 40 9.49 3.47 6.75
C SER A 40 8.10 3.84 6.22
N ALA A 41 7.47 4.87 6.79
CA ALA A 41 6.18 5.38 6.30
C ALA A 41 6.30 5.96 4.88
N ALA A 42 7.36 6.73 4.59
CA ALA A 42 7.62 7.26 3.25
C ALA A 42 7.81 6.14 2.21
N ASN A 43 8.54 5.07 2.56
CA ASN A 43 8.70 3.90 1.70
C ASN A 43 7.34 3.23 1.40
N ALA A 44 6.46 3.09 2.39
CA ALA A 44 5.13 2.51 2.18
C ALA A 44 4.27 3.37 1.24
N VAL A 45 4.35 4.71 1.33
CA VAL A 45 3.67 5.62 0.40
C VAL A 45 4.19 5.45 -1.03
N MET A 46 5.53 5.39 -1.22
CA MET A 46 6.13 5.19 -2.54
C MET A 46 5.75 3.84 -3.17
N LEU A 47 5.56 2.79 -2.36
CA LEU A 47 5.10 1.49 -2.84
C LEU A 47 3.61 1.49 -3.23
N GLY A 48 2.82 2.45 -2.73
CA GLY A 48 1.41 2.62 -3.07
C GLY A 48 1.14 3.49 -4.30
N ALA A 49 2.15 4.21 -4.79
CA ALA A 49 2.05 5.18 -5.89
C ALA A 49 2.07 4.54 -7.30
#